data_AF-A0A832HYB4-F1
#
_entry.id   AF-A0A832HYB4-F1
#
_cell.length_a   1.000
_cell.length_b   1.000
_cell.length_c   1.000
_cell.angle_alpha   90.00
_cell.angle_beta   90.00
_cell.angle_gamma   90.00
#
_symmetry.space_group_name_H-M   'P 1'
#
loop_
_entity.id
_entity.type
_entity.pdbx_description
1 polymer ?
#
loop_
_entity_poly.entity_id
_entity_poly.type
_entity_poly.pdbx_seq_one_letter_code
_entity_poly.pdbx_strand_id
1 'polypeptide(L)'
;VLALAVVCWLTGFDIIYALQDYEFDRAHGLKSLVVEWGPQNALIASFLAHMAMWGLLLAYGLLCRFRLGYLLGLLLILGCLVLEHWLARHRSLNWVQNAFFRLNALISGIFLVIVLAEVVFKGGFRLTFQN
;
A
#
# COMPACT_ATOMS: atom_id res chain seq x y z
N VAL A 1 14.55 0.45 7.39
CA VAL A 1 13.69 -0.21 6.37
C VAL A 1 12.21 0.01 6.67
N LEU A 2 11.67 -0.50 7.79
CA LEU A 2 10.23 -0.34 8.11
C LEU A 2 9.77 1.13 8.19
N ALA A 3 10.52 2.02 8.83
CA ALA A 3 10.16 3.44 8.90
C ALA A 3 9.99 4.05 7.49
N LEU A 4 10.90 3.74 6.57
CA LEU A 4 10.79 4.19 5.17
C LEU A 4 9.59 3.54 4.47
N ALA A 5 9.32 2.25 4.73
CA ALA A 5 8.15 1.57 4.16
C ALA A 5 6.86 2.27 4.58
N VAL A 6 6.73 2.62 5.87
CA VAL A 6 5.59 3.35 6.42
C VAL A 6 5.48 4.75 5.80
N VAL A 7 6.58 5.48 5.66
CA VAL A 7 6.56 6.80 4.99
C VAL A 7 6.11 6.67 3.53
N CYS A 8 6.65 5.72 2.77
CA CYS A 8 6.25 5.51 1.38
C CYS A 8 4.77 5.08 1.25
N TRP A 9 4.26 4.31 2.21
CA TRP A 9 2.83 3.99 2.28
C TRP A 9 1.97 5.21 2.56
N LEU A 10 2.28 5.96 3.62
CA LEU A 10 1.61 7.22 3.99
C LEU A 10 1.56 8.17 2.79
N THR A 11 2.70 8.43 2.16
CA THR A 11 2.79 9.28 0.98
C THR A 11 1.88 8.80 -0.15
N GLY A 12 1.89 7.50 -0.46
CA GLY A 12 1.11 6.99 -1.58
C GLY A 12 -0.39 7.14 -1.36
N PHE A 13 -0.87 6.83 -0.16
CA PHE A 13 -2.28 6.87 0.15
C PHE A 13 -2.76 8.33 0.37
N ASP A 14 -1.95 9.20 0.98
CA ASP A 14 -2.28 10.63 1.15
C ASP A 14 -2.43 11.34 -0.20
N ILE A 15 -1.61 10.99 -1.20
CA ILE A 15 -1.78 11.52 -2.56
C ILE A 15 -3.11 11.08 -3.17
N ILE A 16 -3.54 9.82 -2.95
CA ILE A 16 -4.85 9.35 -3.42
C ILE A 16 -5.97 10.13 -2.70
N TYR A 17 -5.80 10.41 -1.42
CA TYR A 17 -6.79 11.18 -0.65
C TYR A 17 -6.92 12.61 -1.18
N ALA A 18 -5.81 13.28 -1.47
CA ALA A 18 -5.78 14.63 -2.03
C ALA A 18 -6.45 14.76 -3.41
N LEU A 19 -6.68 13.65 -4.14
CA LEU A 19 -7.47 13.69 -5.39
C LEU A 19 -8.92 14.10 -5.16
N GLN A 20 -9.45 13.83 -3.96
CA GLN A 20 -10.84 14.18 -3.61
C GLN A 20 -11.03 15.69 -3.52
N ASP A 21 -9.98 16.39 -3.09
CA ASP A 21 -10.00 17.84 -2.89
C ASP A 21 -9.60 18.62 -4.15
N TYR A 22 -9.26 17.95 -5.25
CA TYR A 22 -8.68 18.59 -6.45
C TYR A 22 -9.49 19.78 -6.99
N GLU A 23 -10.80 19.63 -7.21
CA GLU A 23 -11.62 20.74 -7.73
C GLU A 23 -11.78 21.87 -6.71
N PHE A 24 -11.86 21.54 -5.42
CA PHE A 24 -11.94 22.52 -4.35
C PHE A 24 -10.63 23.32 -4.25
N ASP A 25 -9.50 22.63 -4.17
CA ASP A 25 -8.18 23.23 -4.08
C ASP A 25 -7.89 24.12 -5.29
N ARG A 26 -8.21 23.62 -6.49
CA ARG A 26 -8.06 24.36 -7.74
C ARG A 26 -8.93 25.62 -7.76
N ALA A 27 -10.19 25.54 -7.33
CA ALA A 27 -11.10 26.68 -7.31
C ALA A 27 -10.67 27.77 -6.30
N HIS A 28 -10.03 27.38 -5.19
CA HIS A 28 -9.57 28.30 -4.15
C HIS A 28 -8.10 28.71 -4.29
N GLY A 29 -7.41 28.27 -5.36
CA GLY A 29 -6.01 28.61 -5.62
C GLY A 29 -5.03 27.97 -4.62
N LEU A 30 -5.41 26.87 -3.98
CA LEU A 30 -4.53 26.09 -3.11
C LEU A 30 -3.50 25.33 -3.95
N LYS A 31 -2.24 25.37 -3.52
CA LYS A 31 -1.11 24.75 -4.23
C LYS A 31 -0.80 23.35 -3.71
N SER A 32 -1.79 22.45 -3.74
CA SER A 32 -1.56 21.05 -3.41
C SER A 32 -0.82 20.34 -4.55
N LEU A 33 -0.12 19.24 -4.23
CA LEU A 33 0.62 18.44 -5.22
C LEU A 33 -0.29 18.00 -6.37
N VAL A 34 -1.54 17.65 -6.07
CA VAL A 34 -2.52 17.21 -7.06
C VAL A 34 -2.94 18.36 -7.98
N VAL A 35 -3.07 19.58 -7.46
CA VAL A 35 -3.34 20.78 -8.29
C VAL A 35 -2.16 21.08 -9.20
N GLU A 36 -0.93 21.05 -8.68
CA GLU A 36 0.26 21.40 -9.45
C GLU A 36 0.61 20.35 -10.52
N TRP A 37 0.49 19.06 -10.19
CA TRP A 37 0.91 17.98 -11.09
C TRP A 37 -0.25 17.39 -11.90
N GLY A 38 -1.48 17.64 -11.48
CA GLY A 38 -2.70 17.06 -12.05
C GLY A 38 -3.01 15.65 -11.51
N PRO A 39 -4.28 15.20 -11.57
CA PRO A 39 -4.71 13.93 -10.99
C PRO A 39 -3.99 12.69 -11.52
N GLN A 40 -3.66 12.67 -12.82
CA GLN A 40 -3.00 11.53 -13.46
C GLN A 40 -1.57 11.33 -12.95
N ASN A 41 -0.78 12.41 -12.89
CA ASN A 41 0.60 12.36 -12.42
C ASN A 41 0.66 12.09 -10.91
N ALA A 42 -0.29 12.65 -10.14
CA ALA A 42 -0.45 12.33 -8.73
C ALA A 42 -0.69 10.83 -8.50
N LEU A 43 -1.58 10.20 -9.28
CA LEU A 43 -1.80 8.75 -9.20
C LEU A 43 -0.55 7.93 -9.56
N ILE A 44 0.25 8.37 -10.53
CA ILE A 44 1.53 7.73 -10.85
C ILE A 44 2.51 7.86 -9.67
N ALA A 45 2.64 9.06 -9.09
CA ALA A 45 3.49 9.29 -7.92
C ALA A 45 3.08 8.41 -6.73
N SER A 46 1.78 8.31 -6.46
CA SER A 46 1.23 7.41 -5.45
C SER A 46 1.59 5.95 -5.72
N PHE A 47 1.45 5.50 -6.97
CA PHE A 47 1.78 4.12 -7.36
C PHE A 47 3.26 3.82 -7.11
N LEU A 48 4.15 4.72 -7.51
CA LEU A 48 5.59 4.58 -7.28
C LEU A 48 5.92 4.53 -5.78
N ALA A 49 5.29 5.36 -4.96
CA ALA A 49 5.44 5.33 -3.51
C ALA A 49 4.99 3.98 -2.92
N HIS A 50 3.86 3.44 -3.35
CA HIS A 50 3.38 2.12 -2.93
C HIS A 50 4.29 0.97 -3.41
N MET A 51 4.85 1.04 -4.61
CA MET A 51 5.82 0.04 -5.09
C MET A 51 7.14 0.12 -4.33
N ALA A 52 7.60 1.33 -3.98
CA ALA A 52 8.77 1.52 -3.13
C ALA A 52 8.53 0.94 -1.73
N MET A 53 7.36 1.21 -1.13
CA MET A 53 6.96 0.58 0.14
C MET A 53 6.97 -0.94 0.03
N TRP A 54 6.35 -1.50 -1.00
CA TRP A 54 6.26 -2.95 -1.19
C TRP A 54 7.65 -3.59 -1.32
N GLY A 55 8.56 -2.96 -2.06
CA GLY A 55 9.96 -3.37 -2.15
C GLY A 55 10.70 -3.28 -0.82
N LEU A 56 10.42 -2.26 0.00
CA LEU A 56 10.97 -2.15 1.36
C LEU A 56 10.42 -3.22 2.30
N LEU A 57 9.15 -3.63 2.16
CA LEU A 57 8.59 -4.76 2.89
C LEU A 57 9.23 -6.08 2.45
N LEU A 58 9.49 -6.28 1.16
CA LEU A 58 10.26 -7.42 0.69
C LEU A 58 11.65 -7.45 1.34
N ALA A 59 12.37 -6.32 1.31
CA ALA A 59 13.68 -6.20 1.95
C ALA A 59 13.62 -6.48 3.46
N TYR A 60 12.58 -6.00 4.16
CA TYR A 60 12.36 -6.29 5.57
C TYR A 60 12.21 -7.80 5.83
N GLY A 61 11.38 -8.50 5.05
CA GLY A 61 11.21 -9.95 5.18
C GLY A 61 12.50 -10.74 4.95
N LEU A 62 13.30 -10.34 3.95
CA LEU A 62 14.60 -10.94 3.67
C LEU A 62 15.59 -10.74 4.84
N LEU A 63 15.66 -9.53 5.41
CA LEU A 63 16.51 -9.21 6.56
C LEU A 63 16.11 -10.02 7.80
N CYS A 64 14.80 -10.23 8.01
CA CYS A 64 14.26 -11.04 9.10
C CYS A 64 14.32 -12.56 8.82
N ARG A 65 14.75 -12.98 7.63
CA ARG A 65 14.75 -14.38 7.17
C ARG A 65 13.36 -15.03 7.28
N PHE A 66 12.31 -14.25 7.05
CA PHE A 66 10.96 -14.77 6.97
C PHE A 66 10.77 -15.63 5.71
N ARG A 67 9.82 -16.57 5.76
CA ARG A 67 9.67 -17.63 4.76
C ARG A 67 8.39 -17.45 3.94
N LEU A 68 7.79 -18.56 3.53
CA LEU A 68 6.70 -18.60 2.57
C LEU A 68 5.45 -17.87 3.06
N GLY A 69 5.15 -17.93 4.36
CA GLY A 69 4.00 -17.22 4.93
C GLY A 69 4.11 -15.72 4.70
N TYR A 70 5.30 -15.16 4.90
CA TYR A 70 5.58 -13.76 4.59
C TYR A 70 5.40 -13.42 3.11
N LEU A 71 5.92 -14.25 2.20
CA LEU A 71 5.78 -14.02 0.76
C LEU A 71 4.31 -14.05 0.32
N LEU A 72 3.50 -14.95 0.87
CA LEU A 72 2.06 -14.97 0.62
C LEU A 72 1.40 -13.68 1.11
N GLY A 73 1.76 -13.19 2.29
CA GLY A 73 1.29 -11.90 2.80
C GLY A 73 1.65 -10.73 1.93
N LEU A 74 2.90 -10.73 1.45
CA LEU A 74 3.40 -9.69 0.57
C LEU A 74 2.64 -9.68 -0.78
N LEU A 75 2.27 -10.85 -1.31
CA LEU A 75 1.41 -10.96 -2.50
C LEU A 75 -0.02 -10.48 -2.24
N LEU A 76 -0.60 -10.79 -1.07
CA LEU A 76 -1.92 -10.28 -0.69
C LEU A 76 -1.93 -8.75 -0.57
N ILE A 77 -0.88 -8.18 0.04
CA ILE A 77 -0.69 -6.72 0.11
C ILE A 77 -0.58 -6.13 -1.30
N LEU A 78 0.19 -6.75 -2.20
CA LEU A 78 0.29 -6.31 -3.60
C LEU A 78 -1.09 -6.29 -4.28
N GLY A 79 -1.88 -7.34 -4.10
CA GLY A 79 -3.25 -7.41 -4.64
C GLY A 79 -4.14 -6.28 -4.10
N CYS A 80 -4.03 -5.96 -2.81
CA CYS A 80 -4.76 -4.84 -2.21
C CYS A 80 -4.33 -3.49 -2.81
N LEU A 81 -3.02 -3.26 -3.00
CA LEU A 81 -2.49 -2.04 -3.61
C LEU A 81 -2.93 -1.90 -5.07
N VAL A 82 -2.92 -2.98 -5.84
CA VAL A 82 -3.43 -2.98 -7.23
C VAL A 82 -4.92 -2.64 -7.26
N LEU A 83 -5.71 -3.24 -6.36
CA LEU A 83 -7.14 -2.95 -6.25
C LEU A 83 -7.40 -1.49 -5.84
N GLU A 84 -6.65 -0.96 -4.89
CA GLU A 84 -6.71 0.44 -4.47
C GLU A 84 -6.47 1.39 -5.64
N HIS A 85 -5.38 1.18 -6.38
CA HIS A 85 -5.05 1.99 -7.56
C HIS A 85 -6.06 1.85 -8.69
N TRP A 86 -6.64 0.65 -8.87
CA TRP A 86 -7.71 0.44 -9.83
C TRP A 86 -8.98 1.19 -9.44
N LEU A 87 -9.38 1.14 -8.16
CA LEU A 87 -10.53 1.86 -7.63
C LEU A 87 -10.35 3.38 -7.76
N ALA A 88 -9.17 3.89 -7.41
CA ALA A 88 -8.84 5.31 -7.49
C ALA A 88 -8.91 5.87 -8.92
N ARG A 89 -8.70 5.02 -9.95
CA ARG A 89 -8.79 5.42 -11.36
C ARG A 89 -10.20 5.36 -11.95
N HIS A 90 -11.04 4.43 -11.50
CA HIS A 90 -12.27 4.05 -12.22
C HIS A 90 -13.57 4.30 -11.46
N ARG A 91 -13.53 4.71 -10.19
CA ARG A 91 -14.72 4.88 -9.35
C ARG A 91 -14.90 6.32 -8.89
N SER A 92 -16.15 6.69 -8.60
CA SER A 92 -16.48 8.02 -8.10
C SER A 92 -15.95 8.25 -6.68
N LEU A 93 -15.52 9.49 -6.39
CA LEU A 93 -14.81 9.88 -5.17
C LEU A 93 -15.52 9.45 -3.86
N ASN A 94 -16.85 9.54 -3.82
CA ASN A 94 -17.66 9.12 -2.65
C ASN A 94 -17.57 7.63 -2.33
N TRP A 95 -17.38 6.77 -3.33
CA TRP A 95 -17.23 5.32 -3.11
C TRP A 95 -15.78 4.97 -2.74
N VAL A 96 -14.82 5.73 -3.27
CA VAL A 96 -13.39 5.53 -3.05
C VAL A 96 -13.06 5.69 -1.56
N GLN A 97 -13.59 6.68 -0.84
CA GLN A 97 -13.21 6.93 0.55
C GLN A 97 -13.41 5.71 1.47
N ASN A 98 -14.61 5.12 1.48
CA ASN A 98 -14.91 3.99 2.36
C ASN A 98 -14.17 2.71 1.95
N ALA A 99 -14.05 2.44 0.65
CA ALA A 99 -13.33 1.26 0.16
C ALA A 99 -11.82 1.37 0.42
N PHE A 100 -11.27 2.58 0.26
CA PHE A 100 -9.87 2.89 0.48
C PHE A 100 -9.45 2.72 1.94
N PHE A 101 -10.20 3.26 2.90
CA PHE A 101 -9.89 3.06 4.32
C PHE A 101 -9.94 1.58 4.72
N ARG A 102 -10.90 0.83 4.17
CA ARG A 102 -11.01 -0.62 4.38
C ARG A 102 -9.82 -1.38 3.79
N LEU A 103 -9.35 -1.01 2.61
CA LEU A 103 -8.17 -1.63 1.98
C LEU A 103 -6.89 -1.34 2.78
N ASN A 104 -6.71 -0.12 3.25
CA ASN A 104 -5.54 0.24 4.07
C ASN A 104 -5.56 -0.43 5.45
N ALA A 105 -6.73 -0.55 6.08
CA ALA A 105 -6.90 -1.35 7.29
C ALA A 105 -6.60 -2.84 7.02
N LEU A 106 -7.04 -3.37 5.88
CA LEU A 106 -6.76 -4.75 5.46
C LEU A 106 -5.26 -4.98 5.24
N ILE A 107 -4.56 -4.08 4.53
CA ILE A 107 -3.10 -4.14 4.34
C ILE A 107 -2.38 -4.19 5.68
N SER A 108 -2.77 -3.32 6.61
CA SER A 108 -2.20 -3.26 7.97
C SER A 108 -2.45 -4.56 8.74
N GLY A 109 -3.66 -5.09 8.66
CA GLY A 109 -4.05 -6.35 9.31
C GLY A 109 -3.33 -7.56 8.73
N ILE A 110 -3.22 -7.66 7.40
CA ILE A 110 -2.46 -8.73 6.72
C ILE A 110 -1.00 -8.69 7.17
N PHE A 111 -0.37 -7.50 7.14
CA PHE A 111 1.02 -7.34 7.56
C PHE A 111 1.22 -7.77 9.02
N LEU A 112 0.36 -7.30 9.93
CA LEU A 112 0.43 -7.65 11.34
C LEU A 112 0.31 -9.16 11.56
N VAL A 113 -0.73 -9.79 11.01
CA VAL A 113 -1.01 -11.23 11.21
C VAL A 113 0.14 -12.08 10.70
N ILE A 114 0.72 -11.72 9.54
CA ILE A 114 1.74 -12.53 8.88
C ILE A 114 3.11 -12.36 9.53
N VAL A 115 3.47 -11.13 9.92
CA VAL A 115 4.69 -10.91 10.72
C VAL A 115 4.58 -11.60 12.06
N LEU A 116 3.42 -11.49 12.73
CA LEU A 116 3.18 -12.19 13.99
C LEU A 116 3.31 -13.71 13.83
N ALA A 117 2.70 -14.28 12.79
CA ALA A 117 2.82 -15.71 12.50
C ALA A 117 4.28 -16.13 12.26
N GLU A 118 5.02 -15.41 11.42
CA GLU A 118 6.44 -15.73 11.15
C GLU A 118 7.31 -15.63 12.41
N VAL A 119 7.05 -14.67 13.29
CA VAL A 119 7.77 -14.52 14.57
C VAL A 119 7.39 -15.64 15.55
N VAL A 120 6.10 -15.93 15.73
CA VAL A 120 5.61 -16.95 16.69
C VAL A 120 6.02 -18.35 16.25
N PHE A 121 5.89 -18.67 14.96
CA PHE A 121 6.21 -19.99 14.41
C PHE A 121 7.68 -20.12 13.96
N LYS A 122 8.54 -19.15 14.32
CA LYS A 122 9.99 -19.13 13.99
C LYS A 122 10.26 -19.45 12.51
N GLY A 123 9.48 -18.84 11.62
CA GLY A 123 9.57 -18.97 10.16
C GLY A 123 8.92 -20.23 9.55
N GLY A 124 8.15 -21.03 10.28
CA GLY A 124 7.76 -22.37 9.82
C GLY A 124 6.37 -22.53 9.20
N PHE A 125 6.18 -22.22 7.92
CA PHE A 125 5.33 -23.04 7.03
C PHE A 125 6.26 -23.80 6.08
N ARG A 126 6.64 -25.03 6.44
CA ARG A 126 7.50 -25.86 5.59
C ARG A 126 6.67 -26.39 4.41
N LEU A 127 7.02 -26.01 3.18
CA LEU A 127 6.74 -26.86 2.03
C LEU A 127 7.73 -28.02 2.08
N THR A 128 7.37 -29.06 2.82
CA THR A 128 8.09 -30.33 2.75
C THR A 128 7.65 -30.99 1.45
N PHE A 129 8.38 -30.74 0.36
CA PHE A 129 8.30 -31.64 -0.80
C PHE A 129 8.96 -32.95 -0.35
N GLN A 130 8.13 -33.91 0.05
CA GLN A 130 8.57 -35.29 0.24
C GLN A 130 8.95 -35.83 -1.14
N ASN A 131 10.25 -36.03 -1.37
CA ASN A 131 10.78 -36.93 -2.38
C ASN A 131 11.48 -38.07 -1.64
#